data_AF-A0ABD0MCA5-F1
#
_entry.id   AF-A0ABD0MCA5-F1
#
_cell.length_a   1.000
_cell.length_b   1.000
_cell.length_c   1.000
_cell.angle_alpha   90.00
_cell.angle_beta   90.00
_cell.angle_gamma   90.00
#
_symmetry.space_group_name_H-M   'P 1'
#
loop_
_entity.id
_entity.type
_entity.pdbx_description
1 polymer ?
#
loop_
_entity_poly.entity_id
_entity_poly.type
_entity_poly.pdbx_seq_one_letter_code
_entity_poly.pdbx_strand_id
1 'polypeptide(L)'
;DFLSDLLKTQIQKDPLLFLLLDDSSLTLSVNQKRILSAALTAAKKVILKLWLEPSTPVRLMWMSYLLDIAHLECTTAKIHGATRKTIQFWLDLIDIVSDLLKS
;
A
#
# COMPACT_ATOMS: atom_id res chain seq x y z
N ASP A 1 5.01 -7.20 11.91
CA ASP A 1 4.79 -5.84 11.39
C ASP A 1 3.88 -5.96 10.18
N PHE A 2 2.69 -5.32 10.19
CA PHE A 2 1.62 -5.50 9.19
C PHE A 2 2.11 -5.54 7.73
N LEU A 3 3.00 -4.62 7.37
CA LEU A 3 3.54 -4.53 6.00
C LEU A 3 4.39 -5.75 5.63
N SER A 4 5.17 -6.27 6.59
CA SER A 4 5.95 -7.49 6.38
C SER A 4 5.04 -8.71 6.26
N ASP A 5 3.94 -8.76 7.02
CA ASP A 5 2.93 -9.82 6.95
C ASP A 5 2.20 -9.81 5.59
N LEU A 6 1.82 -8.61 5.12
CA LEU A 6 1.18 -8.40 3.82
C LEU A 6 2.10 -8.78 2.66
N LEU A 7 3.38 -8.43 2.75
CA LEU A 7 4.38 -8.73 1.72
C LEU A 7 4.96 -10.15 1.83
N LYS A 8 4.65 -10.88 2.91
CA LYS A 8 5.25 -12.16 3.27
C LYS A 8 6.79 -12.13 3.22
N THR A 9 7.36 -10.98 3.57
CA THR A 9 8.81 -10.75 3.55
C THR A 9 9.18 -9.84 4.70
N GLN A 10 10.38 -10.03 5.27
CA GLN A 10 10.88 -9.13 6.31
C GLN A 10 11.36 -7.83 5.66
N ILE A 11 10.69 -6.72 5.98
CA ILE A 11 11.09 -5.39 5.53
C ILE A 11 12.03 -4.79 6.57
N GLN A 12 13.27 -4.52 6.17
CA GLN A 12 14.21 -3.79 7.01
C GLN A 12 13.73 -2.34 7.19
N LYS A 13 13.93 -1.79 8.39
CA LYS A 13 13.51 -0.42 8.72
C LYS A 13 14.58 0.58 8.24
N ASP A 14 14.67 0.75 6.93
CA ASP A 14 15.62 1.64 6.27
C ASP A 14 14.94 2.98 5.89
N PRO A 15 15.47 4.13 6.34
CA PRO A 15 15.00 5.44 5.91
C PRO A 15 15.01 5.63 4.39
N LEU A 16 15.99 5.07 3.66
CA LEU A 16 16.06 5.17 2.20
C LEU A 16 14.85 4.49 1.56
N LEU A 17 14.46 3.32 2.06
CA LEU A 17 13.27 2.62 1.63
C LEU A 17 12.00 3.43 1.93
N PHE A 18 11.84 3.91 3.17
CA PHE A 18 10.57 4.52 3.58
C PHE A 18 10.38 5.95 3.06
N LEU A 19 11.45 6.73 2.97
CA LEU A 19 11.38 8.12 2.48
C LEU A 19 11.51 8.18 0.96
N LEU A 20 12.46 7.45 0.39
CA LEU A 20 12.81 7.56 -1.03
C LEU A 20 12.26 6.42 -1.90
N LEU A 21 11.64 5.40 -1.30
CA LEU A 21 11.22 4.18 -2.01
C LEU A 21 12.42 3.48 -2.69
N ASP A 22 13.61 3.59 -2.11
CA ASP A 22 14.78 2.86 -2.60
C ASP A 22 14.67 1.39 -2.20
N ASP A 23 14.16 0.58 -3.13
CA ASP A 23 13.99 -0.87 -2.95
C ASP A 23 15.15 -1.70 -3.52
N SER A 24 16.27 -1.05 -3.86
CA SER A 24 17.42 -1.70 -4.50
C SER A 24 18.03 -2.84 -3.68
N SER A 25 17.94 -2.78 -2.36
CA SER A 25 18.41 -3.81 -1.43
C SER A 25 17.42 -4.96 -1.24
N LEU A 26 16.19 -4.85 -1.76
CA LEU A 26 15.12 -5.82 -1.55
C LEU A 26 14.86 -6.67 -2.80
N THR A 27 14.83 -7.99 -2.61
CA THR A 27 14.39 -8.92 -3.66
C THR A 27 12.87 -9.07 -3.61
N LEU A 28 12.14 -8.19 -4.30
CA LEU A 28 10.68 -8.18 -4.36
C LEU A 28 10.16 -8.56 -5.74
N SER A 29 9.11 -9.38 -5.78
CA SER A 29 8.31 -9.59 -6.99
C SER A 29 7.61 -8.29 -7.40
N VAL A 30 7.20 -8.20 -8.67
CA VAL A 30 6.46 -7.03 -9.19
C VAL A 30 5.22 -6.71 -8.35
N ASN A 31 4.50 -7.73 -7.89
CA ASN A 31 3.32 -7.55 -7.04
C ASN A 31 3.69 -7.00 -5.67
N GLN A 32 4.75 -7.52 -5.04
CA GLN A 32 5.24 -6.98 -3.77
C GLN A 32 5.70 -5.52 -3.90
N LYS A 33 6.38 -5.16 -5.00
CA LYS A 33 6.76 -3.76 -5.27
C LYS A 33 5.55 -2.84 -5.39
N ARG A 34 4.49 -3.29 -6.07
CA ARG A 34 3.22 -2.56 -6.17
C ARG A 34 2.57 -2.34 -4.81
N ILE A 35 2.45 -3.39 -3.99
CA ILE A 35 1.91 -3.30 -2.64
C ILE A 35 2.75 -2.32 -1.80
N LEU A 36 4.08 -2.47 -1.82
CA LEU A 36 4.99 -1.64 -1.04
C LEU A 36 4.88 -0.16 -1.43
N SER A 37 4.85 0.16 -2.72
CA SER A 37 4.69 1.53 -3.19
C SER A 37 3.36 2.15 -2.75
N ALA A 38 2.25 1.40 -2.89
CA ALA A 38 0.93 1.85 -2.43
C ALA A 38 0.89 2.06 -0.91
N ALA A 39 1.45 1.12 -0.14
CA ALA A 39 1.56 1.17 1.31
C ALA A 39 2.37 2.39 1.80
N LEU A 40 3.51 2.68 1.18
CA LEU A 40 4.34 3.81 1.54
C LEU A 40 3.74 5.14 1.10
N THR A 41 3.02 5.16 -0.02
CA THR A 41 2.24 6.34 -0.43
C THR A 41 1.13 6.63 0.58
N ALA A 42 0.40 5.60 1.05
CA ALA A 42 -0.58 5.76 2.12
C ALA A 42 0.07 6.29 3.42
N ALA A 43 1.25 5.76 3.80
CA ALA A 43 1.97 6.21 4.99
C ALA A 43 2.36 7.69 4.92
N LYS A 44 2.89 8.13 3.76
CA LYS A 44 3.22 9.55 3.52
C LYS A 44 1.98 10.44 3.60
N LYS A 45 0.83 10.00 3.07
CA LYS A 45 -0.45 10.73 3.22
C LYS A 45 -0.88 10.87 4.68
N VAL A 46 -0.72 9.82 5.49
CA VAL A 46 -1.01 9.88 6.94
C VAL A 46 -0.12 10.89 7.64
N ILE A 47 1.20 10.88 7.38
CA ILE A 47 2.14 11.85 7.97
C ILE A 47 1.71 13.29 7.65
N LEU A 48 1.41 13.57 6.38
CA LEU A 48 0.93 14.89 5.95
C LEU A 48 -0.38 15.28 6.63
N LYS A 49 -1.33 14.34 6.76
CA LYS A 49 -2.62 14.58 7.43
C LYS A 49 -2.44 14.85 8.92
N LEU A 50 -1.58 14.13 9.61
CA LEU A 50 -1.32 14.31 11.04
C LEU A 50 -0.61 15.63 11.37
N TRP A 51 0.16 16.19 10.44
CA TRP A 51 0.69 17.56 10.59
C TRP A 51 -0.42 18.62 10.64
N LEU A 52 -1.57 18.36 10.01
CA LEU A 52 -2.73 19.25 10.01
C LEU A 52 -3.74 18.89 11.11
N GLU A 53 -3.96 17.59 11.35
CA GLU A 53 -4.98 17.02 12.24
C GLU A 53 -4.41 15.87 13.08
N PRO A 54 -3.70 16.19 14.18
CA PRO A 54 -2.89 15.22 14.93
C PRO A 54 -3.68 14.20 15.77
N SER A 55 -4.99 14.39 15.97
CA SER A 55 -5.83 13.57 16.85
C SER A 55 -6.43 12.31 16.20
N THR A 56 -6.05 11.99 14.96
CA THR A 56 -6.73 10.93 14.18
C THR A 56 -6.04 9.55 14.34
N PRO A 57 -6.78 8.42 14.40
CA PRO A 57 -6.19 7.09 14.50
C PRO A 57 -5.32 6.72 13.29
N VAL A 58 -4.00 6.70 13.49
CA VAL A 58 -2.97 6.51 12.46
C VAL A 58 -3.19 5.24 11.63
N ARG A 59 -3.45 4.10 12.29
CA ARG A 59 -3.58 2.80 11.61
C ARG A 59 -4.81 2.72 10.71
N LEU A 60 -5.97 3.12 11.22
CA LEU A 60 -7.22 3.11 10.45
C LEU A 60 -7.12 4.05 9.25
N MET A 61 -6.56 5.24 9.45
CA MET A 61 -6.34 6.20 8.35
C MET A 61 -5.39 5.63 7.30
N TRP A 62 -4.30 4.97 7.72
CA TRP A 62 -3.34 4.36 6.81
C TRP A 62 -4.01 3.26 5.96
N MET A 63 -4.78 2.38 6.58
CA MET A 63 -5.50 1.31 5.88
C MET A 63 -6.56 1.87 4.93
N SER A 64 -7.27 2.93 5.33
CA SER A 64 -8.22 3.64 4.46
C SER A 64 -7.52 4.22 3.22
N TYR A 65 -6.38 4.91 3.39
CA TYR A 65 -5.64 5.44 2.23
C TYR A 65 -5.05 4.35 1.36
N LEU A 66 -4.61 3.23 1.93
CA LEU A 66 -4.15 2.08 1.15
C LEU A 66 -5.29 1.52 0.29
N LEU A 67 -6.49 1.39 0.86
CA LEU A 67 -7.68 0.94 0.13
C LEU A 67 -8.04 1.91 -1.01
N ASP A 68 -8.05 3.21 -0.74
CA ASP A 68 -8.30 4.25 -1.76
C ASP A 68 -7.32 4.15 -2.93
N ILE A 69 -6.02 3.99 -2.62
CA ILE A 69 -4.97 3.85 -3.64
C ILE A 69 -5.17 2.55 -4.44
N ALA A 70 -5.51 1.44 -3.80
CA ALA A 70 -5.77 0.18 -4.49
C ALA A 70 -6.97 0.28 -5.45
N HIS A 71 -8.05 0.98 -5.06
CA HIS A 71 -9.17 1.28 -5.95
C HIS A 71 -8.77 2.15 -7.14
N LEU A 72 -7.95 3.18 -6.90
CA LEU A 72 -7.44 4.06 -7.94
C LEU A 72 -6.59 3.29 -8.96
N GLU A 73 -5.65 2.48 -8.48
CA GLU A 73 -4.78 1.64 -9.32
C GLU A 73 -5.58 0.61 -10.11
N CYS A 74 -6.56 -0.04 -9.48
CA CYS A 74 -7.47 -0.99 -10.15
C CYS A 74 -8.26 -0.31 -11.29
N THR A 75 -8.80 0.88 -11.02
CA THR A 75 -9.57 1.65 -12.01
C THR A 75 -8.67 2.10 -13.15
N THR A 76 -7.48 2.60 -12.84
CA THR A 76 -6.46 2.98 -13.84
C THR A 76 -6.07 1.79 -14.72
N ALA A 77 -5.82 0.63 -14.11
CA ALA A 77 -5.49 -0.60 -14.82
C ALA A 77 -6.61 -1.04 -15.77
N LYS A 78 -7.88 -0.92 -15.37
CA LYS A 78 -9.03 -1.22 -16.23
C LYS A 78 -9.13 -0.25 -17.42
N ILE A 79 -9.02 1.05 -17.17
CA ILE A 79 -9.13 2.10 -18.20
C ILE A 79 -8.04 1.92 -19.28
N HIS A 80 -6.83 1.55 -18.88
CA HIS A 80 -5.69 1.41 -19.78
C HIS A 80 -5.52 0.00 -20.37
N GLY A 81 -6.52 -0.89 -20.19
CA GLY A 81 -6.49 -2.22 -20.78
C GLY A 81 -5.35 -3.11 -20.24
N ALA A 82 -4.98 -2.96 -18.98
CA ALA A 82 -3.98 -3.82 -18.35
C ALA A 82 -4.41 -5.30 -18.36
N THR A 83 -3.44 -6.21 -18.22
CA THR A 83 -3.73 -7.65 -18.20
C THR A 83 -4.71 -8.02 -17.09
N ARG A 84 -5.54 -9.06 -17.34
CA ARG A 84 -6.48 -9.60 -16.34
C ARG A 84 -5.79 -9.95 -15.02
N LYS A 85 -4.54 -10.45 -15.08
CA LYS A 85 -3.73 -10.76 -13.90
C LYS A 85 -3.43 -9.51 -13.05
N THR A 86 -3.12 -8.38 -13.68
CA THR A 86 -2.88 -7.10 -12.97
C THR A 86 -4.17 -6.59 -12.33
N ILE A 87 -5.31 -6.66 -13.04
CA ILE A 87 -6.60 -6.20 -12.50
C ILE A 87 -7.03 -7.08 -11.32
N GLN A 88 -6.91 -8.40 -11.47
CA GLN A 88 -7.27 -9.33 -10.40
C GLN A 88 -6.41 -9.13 -9.15
N PHE A 89 -5.11 -8.91 -9.32
CA PHE A 89 -4.21 -8.60 -8.21
C PHE A 89 -4.69 -7.41 -7.37
N TRP A 90 -5.17 -6.33 -8.01
CA TRP A 90 -5.69 -5.18 -7.28
C TRP A 90 -7.03 -5.46 -6.61
N LEU A 91 -7.92 -6.24 -7.24
CA LEU A 91 -9.17 -6.68 -6.62
C LEU A 91 -8.90 -7.52 -5.37
N ASP A 92 -7.98 -8.47 -5.44
CA ASP A 92 -7.61 -9.32 -4.30
C ASP A 92 -7.06 -8.46 -3.14
N LEU A 93 -6.24 -7.43 -3.44
CA LEU A 93 -5.74 -6.51 -2.43
C LEU A 93 -6.85 -5.67 -1.79
N ILE A 94 -7.80 -5.18 -2.60
CA ILE A 94 -8.97 -4.43 -2.12
C ILE A 94 -9.77 -5.27 -1.14
N ASP A 95 -10.03 -6.54 -1.47
CA ASP A 95 -10.79 -7.45 -0.60
C ASP A 95 -10.06 -7.69 0.72
N ILE A 96 -8.76 -8.00 0.67
CA ILE A 96 -7.92 -8.19 1.87
C ILE A 96 -7.95 -6.96 2.78
N VAL A 97 -7.72 -5.76 2.23
CA VAL A 97 -7.65 -4.53 3.05
C VAL A 97 -9.04 -4.15 3.59
N SER A 98 -10.10 -4.37 2.80
CA SER A 98 -11.49 -4.11 3.21
C SER A 98 -11.92 -5.00 4.36
N ASP A 99 -11.57 -6.28 4.34
CA ASP A 99 -11.90 -7.22 5.41
C ASP A 99 -11.16 -6.86 6.70
N LEU A 100 -9.89 -6.45 6.60
CA LEU A 100 -9.09 -6.01 7.74
C LEU A 100 -9.53 -4.67 8.34
N LEU A 101 -10.28 -3.84 7.60
CA LEU A 101 -10.89 -2.62 8.12
C LEU A 101 -12.19 -2.88 8.89
N LYS A 102 -12.84 -4.02 8.63
CA LYS A 102 -14.09 -4.42 9.31
C LYS A 102 -13.85 -5.23 10.58
N SER A 103 -12.65 -5.82 10.73
CA SER A 103 -12.21 -6.56 11.92
C SER A 103 -11.74 -5.66 13.04
#